data_AF-A0A519TC80-F1
#
_entry.id   AF-A0A519TC80-F1
#
_cell.length_a   1.000
_cell.length_b   1.000
_cell.length_c   1.000
_cell.angle_alpha   90.00
_cell.angle_beta   90.00
_cell.angle_gamma   90.00
#
_symmetry.space_group_name_H-M   'P 1'
#
loop_
_entity.id
_entity.type
_entity.pdbx_description
1 polymer ?
#
loop_
_entity_poly.entity_id
_entity_poly.type
_entity_poly.pdbx_seq_one_letter_code
_entity_poly.pdbx_strand_id
1 'polypeptide(L)'
;MKKLFFLGACLVAVAFRPVLAQTTGPEVVVVQFYHQATPRLYAAIARGVAKPEVLDMKGDAAEEAQFCQQIIAKLYRDGYTIKSTFGGSSINTGTLVFIKEK
;
A
#
# COMPACT_ATOMS: atom_id res chain seq x y z
N MET A 1 35.99 -21.98 35.90
CA MET A 1 34.84 -21.15 35.50
C MET A 1 35.22 -20.16 34.39
N LYS A 2 35.41 -20.62 33.14
CA LYS A 2 35.78 -19.75 31.98
C LYS A 2 34.96 -20.00 30.70
N LYS A 3 34.04 -20.99 30.70
CA LYS A 3 33.29 -21.41 29.49
C LYS A 3 31.93 -20.70 29.33
N LEU A 4 31.49 -19.93 30.33
CA LEU A 4 30.20 -19.23 30.30
C LEU A 4 30.20 -17.92 29.48
N PHE A 5 31.38 -17.34 29.23
CA PHE A 5 31.47 -16.08 28.49
C PHE A 5 31.21 -16.21 26.98
N PHE A 6 31.38 -17.40 26.41
CA PHE A 6 31.25 -17.57 24.95
C PHE A 6 29.78 -17.61 24.48
N LEU A 7 28.85 -18.03 25.34
CA LEU A 7 27.41 -18.07 25.00
C LEU A 7 26.76 -16.68 25.05
N GLY A 8 27.26 -15.76 25.88
CA GLY A 8 26.76 -14.38 25.94
C GLY A 8 27.06 -13.58 24.67
N ALA A 9 28.23 -13.79 24.06
CA ALA A 9 28.63 -13.10 22.83
C ALA A 9 27.76 -13.49 21.62
N CYS A 10 27.35 -14.76 21.52
CA CYS A 10 26.45 -15.22 20.46
C CYS A 10 25.02 -14.66 20.62
N LEU A 11 24.53 -14.50 21.86
CA LEU A 11 23.22 -13.91 22.12
C LEU A 11 23.17 -12.41 21.79
N VAL A 12 24.24 -11.67 22.08
CA VAL A 12 24.34 -10.24 21.71
C VAL A 12 24.43 -10.06 20.19
N ALA A 13 25.17 -10.92 19.48
CA ALA A 13 25.24 -10.87 18.02
C ALA A 13 23.89 -11.18 17.32
N VAL A 14 23.03 -11.98 17.94
CA VAL A 14 21.67 -12.25 17.43
C VAL A 14 20.69 -11.11 17.77
N ALA A 15 20.86 -10.44 18.92
CA ALA A 15 20.03 -9.30 19.32
C ALA A 15 20.22 -8.05 18.44
N PHE A 16 21.38 -7.91 17.77
CA PHE A 16 21.65 -6.84 16.80
C PHE A 16 21.21 -7.15 15.36
N ARG A 17 20.49 -8.25 15.14
CA ARG A 17 19.71 -8.42 13.91
C ARG A 17 18.30 -7.89 14.19
N PRO A 18 18.03 -6.59 14.01
CA PRO A 18 16.66 -6.10 14.12
C PRO A 18 15.85 -6.88 13.09
N VAL A 19 14.99 -7.77 13.58
CA VAL A 19 13.74 -8.21 12.96
C VAL A 19 13.73 -8.05 11.43
N LEU A 20 14.53 -8.86 10.73
CA LEU A 20 14.25 -9.19 9.32
C LEU A 20 13.06 -10.17 9.20
N ALA A 21 12.32 -10.37 10.30
CA ALA A 21 11.22 -11.30 10.46
C ALA A 21 9.83 -10.65 10.32
N GLN A 22 9.71 -9.42 9.83
CA GLN A 22 8.40 -8.85 9.49
C GLN A 22 8.40 -8.22 8.09
N THR A 23 7.58 -8.81 7.23
CA THR A 23 7.33 -8.51 5.80
C THR A 23 8.29 -9.19 4.80
N THR A 24 8.37 -10.53 4.84
CA THR A 24 8.84 -11.32 3.68
C THR A 24 7.84 -11.36 2.52
N GLY A 25 6.58 -10.97 2.76
CA GLY A 25 5.55 -10.86 1.72
C GLY A 25 5.77 -9.66 0.78
N PRO A 26 5.20 -9.71 -0.43
CA PRO A 26 5.27 -8.60 -1.36
C PRO A 26 4.46 -7.42 -0.82
N GLU A 27 4.87 -6.20 -1.13
CA GLU A 27 4.22 -5.01 -0.59
C GLU A 27 2.89 -4.77 -1.31
N VAL A 28 1.79 -4.76 -0.56
CA VAL A 28 0.43 -4.62 -1.10
C VAL A 28 -0.11 -3.21 -0.85
N VAL A 29 -0.64 -2.59 -1.90
CA VAL A 29 -1.36 -1.32 -1.84
C VAL A 29 -2.76 -1.52 -2.39
N VAL A 30 -3.77 -1.05 -1.65
CA VAL A 30 -5.17 -1.07 -2.09
C VAL A 30 -5.60 0.35 -2.34
N VAL A 31 -6.11 0.61 -3.55
CA VAL A 31 -6.69 1.89 -3.93
C VAL A 31 -8.17 1.69 -4.14
N GLN A 32 -8.99 2.39 -3.38
CA GLN A 32 -10.45 2.39 -3.55
C GLN A 32 -10.90 3.76 -4.04
N PHE A 33 -11.54 3.78 -5.20
CA PHE A 33 -12.22 4.92 -5.76
C PHE A 33 -13.71 4.83 -5.42
N TYR A 34 -14.30 5.91 -4.92
CA TYR A 34 -15.73 5.98 -4.71
C TYR A 34 -16.30 7.38 -4.91
N HIS A 35 -17.53 7.44 -5.42
CA HIS A 35 -18.29 8.69 -5.50
C HIS A 35 -19.26 8.79 -4.32
N GLN A 36 -19.16 9.87 -3.54
CA GLN A 36 -20.07 10.12 -2.42
C GLN A 36 -21.28 10.97 -2.84
N ALA A 37 -21.07 11.94 -3.75
CA ALA A 37 -22.10 12.75 -4.40
C ALA A 37 -21.46 13.46 -5.61
N THR A 38 -22.15 13.51 -6.75
CA THR A 38 -21.67 14.22 -7.95
C THR A 38 -21.48 15.70 -7.64
N PRO A 39 -20.32 16.34 -7.94
CA PRO A 39 -19.20 15.89 -8.76
C PRO A 39 -17.92 15.67 -7.93
N ARG A 40 -17.95 14.79 -6.91
CA ARG A 40 -16.77 14.47 -6.10
C ARG A 40 -16.38 13.00 -6.21
N LEU A 41 -15.11 12.79 -6.51
CA LEU A 41 -14.43 11.50 -6.51
C LEU A 41 -13.45 11.45 -5.34
N TYR A 42 -13.49 10.35 -4.58
CA TYR A 42 -12.56 10.07 -3.50
C TYR A 42 -11.67 8.88 -3.88
N ALA A 43 -10.40 8.96 -3.52
CA ALA A 43 -9.45 7.86 -3.61
C ALA A 43 -8.85 7.57 -2.23
N ALA A 44 -9.18 6.42 -1.65
CA ALA A 44 -8.56 5.91 -0.43
C ALA A 44 -7.41 4.96 -0.78
N ILE A 45 -6.20 5.28 -0.34
CA ILE A 45 -4.97 4.54 -0.59
C ILE A 45 -4.49 3.93 0.73
N ALA A 46 -4.63 2.62 0.86
CA ALA A 46 -4.17 1.88 2.03
C ALA A 46 -2.82 1.21 1.76
N ARG A 47 -1.87 1.38 2.69
CA ARG A 47 -0.52 0.81 2.63
C ARG A 47 -0.19 0.11 3.95
N GLY A 48 -0.03 -1.20 3.93
CA GLY A 48 0.27 -1.99 5.14
C GLY A 48 -0.72 -1.72 6.27
N VAL A 49 -0.21 -1.43 7.48
CA VAL A 49 -1.00 -1.19 8.70
C VAL A 49 -1.24 0.30 9.00
N ALA A 50 -0.78 1.20 8.13
CA ALA A 50 -0.95 2.64 8.34
C ALA A 50 -2.39 3.09 8.06
N LYS A 51 -2.79 4.22 8.65
CA LYS A 51 -4.06 4.88 8.32
C LYS A 51 -4.10 5.18 6.81
N PRO A 52 -5.19 4.85 6.09
CA PRO A 52 -5.31 5.15 4.68
C PRO A 52 -5.18 6.65 4.39
N GLU A 53 -4.45 6.97 3.32
CA GLU A 53 -4.44 8.31 2.72
C GLU A 53 -5.73 8.48 1.93
N VAL A 54 -6.46 9.58 2.16
CA VAL A 54 -7.68 9.87 1.42
C VAL A 54 -7.43 11.14 0.61
N LEU A 55 -7.53 11.02 -0.70
CA LEU A 55 -7.48 12.12 -1.63
C LEU A 55 -8.89 12.39 -2.15
N ASP A 56 -9.25 13.65 -2.27
CA ASP A 56 -10.51 14.08 -2.87
C ASP A 56 -10.26 14.98 -4.07
N MET A 57 -11.15 14.85 -5.05
CA MET A 57 -11.19 15.68 -6.22
C MET A 57 -12.64 16.11 -6.47
N LYS A 58 -12.80 17.36 -6.91
CA LYS A 58 -14.02 17.84 -7.54
C LYS A 58 -13.72 18.17 -8.99
N GLY A 59 -14.43 17.56 -9.92
CA GLY A 59 -14.19 17.77 -11.35
C GLY A 59 -15.21 17.08 -12.24
N ASP A 60 -15.07 17.29 -13.55
CA ASP A 60 -15.80 16.52 -14.54
C ASP A 60 -15.16 15.13 -14.80
N ALA A 61 -15.78 14.34 -15.67
CA ALA A 61 -15.30 12.99 -15.97
C ALA A 61 -13.87 12.96 -16.57
N ALA A 62 -13.45 14.01 -17.29
CA ALA A 62 -12.12 14.08 -17.88
C ALA A 62 -11.07 14.37 -16.80
N GLU A 63 -11.38 15.29 -15.89
CA GLU A 63 -10.54 15.60 -14.73
C GLU A 63 -10.44 14.40 -13.78
N GLU A 64 -11.54 13.68 -13.55
CA GLU A 64 -11.56 12.45 -12.75
C GLU A 64 -10.69 11.34 -13.36
N ALA A 65 -10.75 11.16 -14.68
CA ALA A 65 -9.90 10.20 -15.38
C ALA A 65 -8.41 10.58 -15.26
N GLN A 66 -8.10 11.86 -15.39
CA GLN A 66 -6.73 12.37 -15.21
C GLN A 66 -6.25 12.17 -13.76
N PHE A 67 -7.10 12.42 -12.78
CA PHE A 67 -6.78 12.21 -11.36
C PHE A 67 -6.52 10.73 -11.04
N CYS A 68 -7.38 9.83 -11.52
CA CYS A 68 -7.14 8.38 -11.42
C CYS A 68 -5.80 7.99 -12.06
N GLN A 69 -5.54 8.50 -13.28
CA GLN A 69 -4.30 8.23 -14.00
C GLN A 69 -3.06 8.70 -13.22
N GLN A 70 -3.11 9.87 -12.59
CA GLN A 70 -1.99 10.40 -11.79
C GLN A 70 -1.67 9.51 -10.58
N ILE A 71 -2.70 9.04 -9.87
CA ILE A 71 -2.54 8.12 -8.73
C ILE A 71 -1.92 6.80 -9.20
N ILE A 72 -2.45 6.21 -10.26
CA ILE A 72 -1.95 4.94 -10.81
C ILE A 72 -0.52 5.10 -11.32
N ALA A 73 -0.21 6.17 -12.05
CA ALA A 73 1.11 6.45 -12.58
C ALA A 73 2.15 6.69 -11.46
N LYS A 74 1.75 7.29 -10.34
CA LYS A 74 2.61 7.39 -9.14
C LYS A 74 2.95 6.00 -8.61
N LEU A 75 1.96 5.11 -8.45
CA LEU A 75 2.20 3.74 -7.99
C LEU A 75 3.09 2.94 -8.94
N TYR A 76 2.93 3.10 -10.26
CA TYR A 76 3.84 2.47 -11.23
C TYR A 76 5.27 2.99 -11.12
N ARG A 77 5.47 4.29 -10.92
CA ARG A 77 6.82 4.86 -10.68
C ARG A 77 7.45 4.36 -9.38
N ASP A 78 6.63 4.12 -8.36
CA ASP A 78 7.08 3.57 -7.08
C ASP A 78 7.39 2.05 -7.17
N GLY A 79 7.17 1.43 -8.33
CA GLY A 79 7.50 0.03 -8.62
C GLY A 79 6.37 -0.96 -8.32
N TYR A 80 5.17 -0.49 -8.02
CA TYR A 80 4.03 -1.40 -7.89
C TYR A 80 3.46 -1.76 -9.26
N THR A 81 2.81 -2.92 -9.34
CA THR A 81 2.10 -3.41 -10.52
C THR A 81 0.68 -3.79 -10.13
N ILE A 82 -0.28 -3.53 -11.02
CA ILE A 82 -1.67 -3.93 -10.75
C ILE A 82 -1.78 -5.46 -10.81
N LYS A 83 -2.44 -6.06 -9.82
CA LYS A 83 -2.66 -7.51 -9.74
C LYS A 83 -4.12 -7.90 -9.79
N SER A 84 -5.01 -7.05 -9.30
CA SER A 84 -6.45 -7.32 -9.32
C SER A 84 -7.27 -6.04 -9.35
N THR A 85 -8.49 -6.16 -9.85
CA THR A 85 -9.51 -5.11 -9.82
C THR A 85 -10.82 -5.71 -9.31
N PHE A 86 -11.57 -4.93 -8.52
CA PHE A 86 -12.88 -5.31 -8.01
C PHE A 86 -13.86 -4.16 -8.22
N GLY A 87 -15.06 -4.47 -8.68
CA GLY A 87 -16.19 -3.53 -8.59
C GLY A 87 -16.83 -3.64 -7.20
N GLY A 88 -17.26 -2.50 -6.64
CA GLY A 88 -18.14 -2.50 -5.48
C GLY A 88 -19.53 -3.03 -5.84
N SER A 89 -20.33 -3.39 -4.82
CA SER A 89 -21.76 -3.71 -5.00
C SER A 89 -22.58 -2.50 -5.45
N SER A 90 -22.06 -1.29 -5.26
CA SER A 90 -22.58 -0.06 -5.85
C SER A 90 -21.84 0.27 -7.15
N ILE A 91 -22.57 0.80 -8.14
CA ILE A 91 -22.04 1.26 -9.43
C ILE A 91 -20.97 2.36 -9.33
N ASN A 92 -20.76 2.92 -8.13
CA ASN A 92 -19.94 4.09 -7.87
C ASN A 92 -18.67 3.76 -7.08
N THR A 93 -18.25 2.50 -7.00
CA THR A 93 -17.04 2.11 -6.27
C THR A 93 -16.20 1.15 -7.09
N GLY A 94 -14.91 1.43 -7.21
CA GLY A 94 -13.92 0.59 -7.86
C GLY A 94 -12.69 0.42 -6.97
N THR A 95 -12.19 -0.79 -6.84
CA THR A 95 -11.00 -1.11 -6.04
C THR A 95 -9.92 -1.70 -6.94
N LEU A 96 -8.70 -1.21 -6.79
CA LEU A 96 -7.51 -1.72 -7.46
C LEU A 96 -6.53 -2.25 -6.41
N VAL A 97 -5.93 -3.41 -6.67
CA VAL A 97 -4.89 -3.99 -5.83
C VAL A 97 -3.57 -3.97 -6.59
N PHE A 98 -2.58 -3.37 -5.95
CA PHE A 98 -1.22 -3.22 -6.46
C PHE A 98 -0.26 -4.02 -5.60
N ILE A 99 0.73 -4.63 -6.25
CA ILE A 99 1.80 -5.39 -5.60
C ILE A 99 3.15 -4.95 -6.14
N LYS A 100 4.11 -4.75 -5.24
CA LYS A 100 5.53 -4.60 -5.56
C LYS A 100 6.24 -5.89 -5.19
N GLU A 101 6.70 -6.61 -6.20
CA GLU A 101 7.57 -7.78 -6.04
C GLU A 101 8.95 -7.29 -5.55
N LYS A 102 9.62 -8.09 -4.71
CA LYS A 102 10.94 -7.75 -4.15
C LYS A 102 12.05 -7.80 -5.18
#